data_AF-A0A816SFH1-F1
#
_entry.id   AF-A0A816SFH1-F1
#
_cell.length_a   1.000
_cell.length_b   1.000
_cell.length_c   1.000
_cell.angle_alpha   90.00
_cell.angle_beta   90.00
_cell.angle_gamma   90.00
#
_symmetry.space_group_name_H-M   'P 1'
#
loop_
_entity.id
_entity.type
_entity.pdbx_description
1 polymer ?
#
loop_
_entity_poly.entity_id
_entity_poly.type
_entity_poly.pdbx_seq_one_letter_code
_entity_poly.pdbx_strand_id
1 'polypeptide(L)'
;FHIHLITLTSHNDHLFWLPSDRNAIEATSIPCMLFSPIQEAQFFLIWCHGNGEDISTRYKQHVIVSQELQAHILVFEYPSYGLSKGKISSLSEALVDAHAQRAYSFVRDKIQWPTDRIIIYGHSLGSGPASHIASTQSVGGLILQSPYMSISNLVRENVGILPSLLTVSFWDNNKAMQRITCPTLFIHGQLDTVIPFNHSQILFNSLNHTNKKEFVMLANDDHSSISVPVILMHTKAFLNKYIQQITKPMPAVKLNQFLENLKH
;
A
#
# COMPACT_ATOMS: atom_id res chain seq x y z
N PHE A 1 -4.44 -1.41 25.18
CA PHE A 1 -4.24 -1.97 23.82
C PHE A 1 -2.94 -2.77 23.79
N HIS A 2 -3.00 -4.05 24.17
CA HIS A 2 -1.91 -5.00 23.95
C HIS A 2 -2.06 -5.56 22.55
N ILE A 3 -1.30 -5.02 21.60
CA ILE A 3 -1.13 -5.63 20.27
C ILE A 3 -0.34 -6.91 20.52
N HIS A 4 -1.00 -8.04 20.32
CA HIS A 4 -0.40 -9.35 20.42
C HIS A 4 0.73 -9.46 19.39
N LEU A 5 1.97 -9.58 19.88
CA LEU A 5 3.20 -10.01 19.18
C LEU A 5 3.10 -11.45 18.63
N ILE A 6 1.89 -11.90 18.27
CA ILE A 6 1.65 -13.26 17.80
C ILE A 6 2.16 -13.36 16.36
N THR A 7 3.24 -14.14 16.22
CA THR A 7 3.69 -14.87 15.01
C THR A 7 4.49 -14.14 13.93
N LEU A 8 5.65 -13.57 14.29
CA LEU A 8 6.74 -13.42 13.31
C LEU A 8 7.61 -14.70 13.20
N THR A 9 7.56 -15.60 14.19
CA THR A 9 8.38 -16.82 14.21
C THR A 9 7.95 -17.91 13.22
N SER A 10 6.72 -17.85 12.67
CA SER A 10 6.18 -18.86 11.75
C SER A 10 6.25 -18.48 10.26
N HIS A 11 6.78 -17.29 9.92
CA HIS A 11 6.69 -16.71 8.57
C HIS A 11 8.02 -16.15 8.04
N ASN A 12 9.15 -16.63 8.56
CA ASN A 12 10.49 -16.12 8.22
C ASN A 12 10.83 -16.14 6.72
N ASP A 13 10.22 -17.04 5.93
CA ASP A 13 10.58 -17.19 4.51
C ASP A 13 10.24 -15.95 3.66
N HIS A 14 9.29 -15.13 4.12
CA HIS A 14 8.84 -13.92 3.44
C HIS A 14 9.54 -12.66 3.94
N LEU A 15 10.15 -12.70 5.12
CA LEU A 15 10.70 -11.54 5.82
C LEU A 15 12.12 -11.24 5.33
N PHE A 16 12.40 -9.97 5.03
CA PHE A 16 13.73 -9.47 4.71
C PHE A 16 13.86 -8.00 5.11
N TRP A 17 15.08 -7.46 5.08
CA TRP A 17 15.36 -6.09 5.44
C TRP A 17 15.84 -5.30 4.23
N LEU A 18 15.11 -4.25 3.86
CA LEU A 18 15.61 -3.30 2.88
C LEU A 18 16.77 -2.51 3.50
N PRO A 19 17.97 -2.53 2.91
CA PRO A 19 19.12 -1.87 3.49
C PRO A 19 18.92 -0.35 3.52
N SER A 20 19.59 0.31 4.47
CA SER A 20 19.65 1.77 4.49
C SER A 20 20.41 2.29 3.27
N ASP A 21 19.96 3.43 2.73
CA ASP A 21 20.75 4.24 1.80
C ASP A 21 21.68 5.17 2.61
N ARG A 22 22.85 5.53 2.07
CA ARG A 22 23.78 6.49 2.71
C ARG A 22 23.19 7.89 2.81
N ASN A 23 22.26 8.23 1.92
CA ASN A 23 21.57 9.53 1.90
C ASN A 23 20.16 9.46 2.52
N ALA A 24 19.84 8.36 3.19
CA ALA A 24 18.54 8.22 3.83
C ALA A 24 18.37 9.23 4.97
N ILE A 25 17.15 9.72 5.12
CA ILE A 25 16.72 10.50 6.31
C ILE A 25 16.98 9.71 7.60
N GLU A 26 17.02 8.37 7.51
CA GLU A 26 17.33 7.48 8.61
C GLU A 26 18.24 6.32 8.19
N ALA A 27 19.29 6.08 8.98
CA ALA A 27 20.31 5.05 8.76
C ALA A 27 19.87 3.63 9.19
N THR A 28 18.58 3.30 9.09
CA THR A 28 18.03 2.01 9.51
C THR A 28 17.51 1.20 8.33
N SER A 29 17.62 -0.12 8.47
CA SER A 29 17.00 -1.05 7.53
C SER A 29 15.50 -1.16 7.78
N ILE A 30 14.72 -1.33 6.72
CA ILE A 30 13.27 -1.38 6.79
C ILE A 30 12.81 -2.84 6.74
N PRO A 31 12.16 -3.36 7.79
CA PRO A 31 11.55 -4.69 7.75
C PRO A 31 10.47 -4.74 6.66
N CYS A 32 10.52 -5.78 5.84
CA CYS A 32 9.60 -5.98 4.72
C CYS A 32 9.18 -7.44 4.61
N MET A 33 7.96 -7.69 4.15
CA MET A 33 7.52 -9.02 3.72
C MET A 33 7.26 -9.03 2.22
N LEU A 34 7.71 -10.07 1.53
CA LEU A 34 7.46 -10.28 0.11
C LEU A 34 6.74 -11.60 -0.15
N PHE A 35 5.59 -11.50 -0.80
CA PHE A 35 4.76 -12.62 -1.23
C PHE A 35 4.89 -12.78 -2.73
N SER A 36 5.10 -14.01 -3.21
CA SER A 36 5.30 -14.30 -4.63
C SER A 36 4.29 -15.34 -5.11
N PRO A 37 3.74 -15.16 -6.32
CA PRO A 37 2.89 -16.17 -6.93
C PRO A 37 3.71 -17.41 -7.31
N ILE A 38 3.05 -18.55 -7.40
CA ILE A 38 3.62 -19.78 -7.95
C ILE A 38 3.85 -19.62 -9.46
N GLN A 39 2.93 -18.93 -10.13
CA GLN A 39 3.01 -18.62 -11.55
C GLN A 39 3.83 -17.35 -11.79
N GLU A 40 4.21 -17.08 -13.04
CA GLU A 40 4.94 -15.87 -13.39
C GLU A 40 4.14 -14.60 -13.06
N ALA A 41 4.74 -13.72 -12.26
CA ALA A 41 4.08 -12.50 -11.82
C ALA A 41 3.94 -11.49 -12.97
N GLN A 42 2.72 -10.98 -13.15
CA GLN A 42 2.40 -9.91 -14.09
C GLN A 42 2.57 -8.52 -13.48
N PHE A 43 2.42 -8.42 -12.15
CA PHE A 43 2.44 -7.17 -11.42
C PHE A 43 3.35 -7.22 -10.20
N PHE A 44 3.75 -6.03 -9.75
CA PHE A 44 4.40 -5.85 -8.47
C PHE A 44 3.59 -4.85 -7.65
N LEU A 45 2.93 -5.34 -6.61
CA LEU A 45 2.13 -4.54 -5.69
C LEU A 45 3.02 -4.09 -4.53
N ILE A 46 3.04 -2.79 -4.26
CA ILE A 46 3.62 -2.22 -3.04
C ILE A 46 2.46 -1.86 -2.12
N TRP A 47 2.42 -2.49 -0.95
CA TRP A 47 1.29 -2.43 -0.03
C TRP A 47 1.59 -1.51 1.15
N CYS A 48 0.83 -0.42 1.23
CA CYS A 48 0.81 0.52 2.34
C CYS A 48 -0.29 0.08 3.33
N HIS A 49 0.11 -0.45 4.49
CA HIS A 49 -0.80 -1.01 5.49
C HIS A 49 -1.58 0.06 6.29
N GLY A 50 -2.66 -0.36 6.93
CA GLY A 50 -3.51 0.50 7.74
C GLY A 50 -2.94 0.82 9.12
N ASN A 51 -3.60 1.73 9.83
CA ASN A 51 -3.30 2.03 11.23
C ASN A 51 -3.64 0.81 12.11
N GLY A 52 -2.81 0.54 13.12
CA GLY A 52 -2.94 -0.66 13.96
C GLY A 52 -2.60 -1.98 13.28
N GLU A 53 -2.19 -1.95 12.01
CA GLU A 53 -1.63 -3.09 11.28
C GLU A 53 -0.09 -3.05 11.32
N ASP A 54 0.53 -4.20 11.07
CA ASP A 54 1.96 -4.35 10.74
C ASP A 54 2.09 -5.20 9.46
N ILE A 55 3.33 -5.41 9.01
CA ILE A 55 3.63 -6.16 7.78
C ILE A 55 3.08 -7.60 7.77
N SER A 56 2.77 -8.17 8.94
CA SER A 56 2.26 -9.54 9.09
C SER A 56 0.75 -9.62 9.27
N THR A 57 0.09 -8.52 9.65
CA THR A 57 -1.33 -8.50 10.06
C THR A 57 -2.28 -9.08 9.01
N ARG A 58 -1.98 -8.87 7.72
CA ARG A 58 -2.79 -9.37 6.58
C ARG A 58 -2.13 -10.54 5.83
N TYR A 59 -1.25 -11.31 6.48
CA TYR A 59 -0.48 -12.39 5.86
C TYR A 59 -1.32 -13.31 4.94
N LYS A 60 -2.42 -13.89 5.45
CA LYS A 60 -3.28 -14.80 4.67
C LYS A 60 -3.86 -14.11 3.44
N GLN A 61 -4.27 -12.85 3.58
CA GLN A 61 -4.77 -12.05 2.46
C GLN A 61 -3.66 -11.82 1.43
N HIS A 62 -2.45 -11.45 1.85
CA HIS A 62 -1.35 -11.23 0.92
C HIS A 62 -0.96 -12.50 0.15
N VAL A 63 -0.96 -13.68 0.81
CA VAL A 63 -0.75 -14.96 0.12
C VAL A 63 -1.81 -15.18 -0.96
N ILE A 64 -3.10 -15.07 -0.60
CA ILE A 64 -4.21 -15.29 -1.54
C ILE A 64 -4.15 -14.27 -2.69
N VAL A 65 -3.97 -12.98 -2.36
CA VAL A 65 -3.93 -11.91 -3.36
C VAL A 65 -2.74 -12.08 -4.31
N SER A 66 -1.59 -12.50 -3.80
CA SER A 66 -0.41 -12.75 -4.62
C SER A 66 -0.67 -13.83 -5.66
N GLN A 67 -1.28 -14.95 -5.26
CA GLN A 67 -1.62 -16.04 -6.18
C GLN A 67 -2.70 -15.63 -7.20
N GLU A 68 -3.81 -15.06 -6.73
CA GLU A 68 -4.99 -14.80 -7.56
C GLU A 68 -4.79 -13.67 -8.58
N LEU A 69 -3.92 -12.71 -8.26
CA LEU A 69 -3.55 -11.61 -9.17
C LEU A 69 -2.28 -11.90 -9.98
N GLN A 70 -1.60 -13.04 -9.75
CA GLN A 70 -0.26 -13.31 -10.26
C GLN A 70 0.65 -12.11 -10.01
N ALA A 71 0.79 -11.70 -8.75
CA ALA A 71 1.53 -10.51 -8.40
C ALA A 71 2.49 -10.73 -7.23
N HIS A 72 3.70 -10.18 -7.34
CA HIS A 72 4.53 -9.97 -6.17
C HIS A 72 3.87 -8.92 -5.27
N ILE A 73 3.85 -9.14 -3.96
CA ILE A 73 3.36 -8.16 -2.99
C ILE A 73 4.48 -7.84 -2.00
N LEU A 74 4.97 -6.61 -2.02
CA LEU A 74 5.90 -6.08 -1.04
C LEU A 74 5.14 -5.23 -0.02
N VAL A 75 5.18 -5.64 1.23
CA VAL A 75 4.67 -4.89 2.38
C VAL A 75 5.88 -4.41 3.17
N PHE A 76 5.92 -3.12 3.51
CA PHE A 76 7.02 -2.53 4.27
C PHE A 76 6.50 -1.95 5.58
N GLU A 77 7.33 -2.03 6.63
CA GLU A 77 6.94 -1.59 7.97
C GLU A 77 7.03 -0.06 8.08
N TYR A 78 6.02 0.55 8.70
CA TYR A 78 6.06 1.96 9.05
C TYR A 78 6.99 2.23 10.24
N PRO A 79 7.64 3.41 10.32
CA PRO A 79 8.36 3.85 11.51
C PRO A 79 7.51 3.71 12.78
N SER A 80 8.08 3.19 13.87
CA SER A 80 7.38 2.96 15.15
C SER A 80 6.27 1.89 15.14
N TYR A 81 5.99 1.22 14.01
CA TYR A 81 5.08 0.06 13.91
C TYR A 81 5.86 -1.26 13.97
N GLY A 82 5.16 -2.36 14.31
CA GLY A 82 5.66 -3.74 14.28
C GLY A 82 7.14 -3.90 14.66
N LEU A 83 7.95 -4.37 13.72
CA LEU A 83 9.39 -4.63 13.90
C LEU A 83 10.28 -3.38 13.97
N SER A 84 9.73 -2.21 13.64
CA SER A 84 10.36 -0.89 13.75
C SER A 84 10.07 -0.21 15.10
N LYS A 85 9.14 -0.77 15.90
CA LYS A 85 8.79 -0.23 17.22
C LYS A 85 9.98 -0.26 18.17
N GLY A 86 10.23 0.87 18.85
CA GLY A 86 11.36 1.03 19.79
C GLY A 86 12.72 1.27 19.12
N LYS A 87 12.84 1.05 17.81
CA LYS A 87 14.02 1.42 17.01
C LYS A 87 13.92 2.85 16.48
N ILE A 88 12.70 3.26 16.13
CA ILE A 88 12.39 4.60 15.65
C ILE A 88 11.44 5.25 16.64
N SER A 89 11.90 6.32 17.29
CA SER A 89 11.22 6.95 18.43
C SER A 89 10.06 7.86 18.03
N SER A 90 10.03 8.33 16.78
CA SER A 90 9.00 9.25 16.29
C SER A 90 8.37 8.75 15.00
N LEU A 91 7.05 8.63 15.01
CA LEU A 91 6.25 8.46 13.81
C LEU A 91 6.04 9.83 13.16
N SER A 92 6.42 9.98 11.89
CA SER A 92 6.09 11.14 11.07
C SER A 92 5.78 10.73 9.63
N GLU A 93 4.99 11.55 8.94
CA GLU A 93 4.70 11.39 7.52
C GLU A 93 5.96 11.30 6.67
N ALA A 94 6.91 12.22 6.88
CA ALA A 94 8.14 12.25 6.09
C ALA A 94 8.95 10.93 6.20
N LEU A 95 8.94 10.29 7.36
CA LEU A 95 9.60 8.99 7.54
C LEU A 95 8.82 7.85 6.88
N VAL A 96 7.48 7.86 6.95
CA VAL A 96 6.65 6.87 6.27
C VAL A 96 6.78 7.01 4.74
N ASP A 97 6.76 8.24 4.22
CA ASP A 97 6.99 8.53 2.80
C ASP A 97 8.40 8.11 2.38
N ALA A 98 9.42 8.29 3.23
CA ALA A 98 10.77 7.80 2.97
C ALA A 98 10.83 6.27 2.91
N HIS A 99 10.08 5.57 3.76
CA HIS A 99 9.98 4.10 3.70
C HIS A 99 9.27 3.65 2.42
N ALA A 100 8.16 4.29 2.06
CA ALA A 100 7.42 4.02 0.83
C ALA A 100 8.29 4.26 -0.41
N GLN A 101 9.04 5.38 -0.43
CA GLN A 101 9.95 5.72 -1.51
C GLN A 101 11.08 4.70 -1.62
N ARG A 102 11.61 4.19 -0.50
CA ARG A 102 12.65 3.15 -0.52
C ARG A 102 12.13 1.83 -1.06
N ALA A 103 10.92 1.42 -0.67
CA ALA A 103 10.25 0.24 -1.23
C ALA A 103 10.02 0.41 -2.74
N TYR A 104 9.55 1.57 -3.18
CA TYR A 104 9.37 1.87 -4.61
C TYR A 104 10.70 1.85 -5.39
N SER A 105 11.72 2.57 -4.93
CA SER A 105 13.04 2.58 -5.57
C SER A 105 13.69 1.20 -5.59
N PHE A 106 13.46 0.38 -4.56
CA PHE A 106 13.90 -1.01 -4.57
C PHE A 106 13.28 -1.81 -5.72
N VAL A 107 11.96 -1.75 -5.87
CA VAL A 107 11.24 -2.45 -6.94
C VAL A 107 11.63 -1.91 -8.32
N ARG A 108 11.74 -0.59 -8.47
CA ARG A 108 12.08 0.06 -9.74
C ARG A 108 13.54 -0.13 -10.14
N ASP A 109 14.49 0.08 -9.24
CA ASP A 109 15.91 0.21 -9.59
C ASP A 109 16.71 -1.06 -9.31
N LYS A 110 16.40 -1.78 -8.24
CA LYS A 110 17.12 -3.00 -7.84
C LYS A 110 16.51 -4.24 -8.48
N ILE A 111 15.19 -4.37 -8.40
CA ILE A 111 14.45 -5.45 -9.05
C ILE A 111 14.25 -5.15 -10.55
N GLN A 112 14.33 -3.89 -10.96
CA GLN A 112 14.15 -3.45 -12.35
C GLN A 112 12.75 -3.81 -12.89
N TRP A 113 11.73 -3.78 -12.03
CA TRP A 113 10.37 -4.04 -12.44
C TRP A 113 9.82 -2.88 -13.29
N PRO A 114 9.09 -3.15 -14.40
CA PRO A 114 8.55 -2.10 -15.24
C PRO A 114 7.57 -1.22 -14.45
N THR A 115 7.77 0.10 -14.48
CA THR A 115 6.96 1.05 -13.70
C THR A 115 5.48 1.00 -14.06
N ASP A 116 5.16 0.69 -15.33
CA ASP A 116 3.79 0.50 -15.83
C ASP A 116 3.13 -0.80 -15.34
N ARG A 117 3.86 -1.65 -14.60
CA ARG A 117 3.39 -2.86 -13.90
C ARG A 117 3.60 -2.80 -12.38
N ILE A 118 4.04 -1.66 -11.83
CA ILE A 118 4.09 -1.40 -10.39
C ILE A 118 2.76 -0.81 -9.95
N ILE A 119 2.08 -1.46 -9.01
CA ILE A 119 0.80 -1.03 -8.47
C ILE A 119 1.00 -0.61 -7.02
N ILE A 120 0.50 0.55 -6.64
CA ILE A 120 0.53 0.98 -5.24
C ILE A 120 -0.84 0.69 -4.63
N TYR A 121 -0.85 -0.02 -3.50
CA TYR A 121 -2.06 -0.35 -2.76
C TYR A 121 -2.05 0.36 -1.41
N GLY A 122 -3.07 1.15 -1.10
CA GLY A 122 -3.22 1.82 0.19
C GLY A 122 -4.51 1.42 0.89
N HIS A 123 -4.40 0.89 2.11
CA HIS A 123 -5.54 0.60 2.97
C HIS A 123 -5.65 1.63 4.10
N SER A 124 -6.80 2.29 4.23
CA SER A 124 -7.08 3.20 5.35
C SER A 124 -5.97 4.25 5.51
N LEU A 125 -5.21 4.23 6.62
CA LEU A 125 -4.03 5.08 6.83
C LEU A 125 -3.04 5.05 5.64
N GLY A 126 -2.80 3.85 5.11
CA GLY A 126 -1.88 3.62 4.00
C GLY A 126 -2.29 4.29 2.69
N SER A 127 -3.51 4.82 2.58
CA SER A 127 -3.90 5.68 1.44
C SER A 127 -3.05 6.95 1.34
N GLY A 128 -2.51 7.45 2.45
CA GLY A 128 -1.58 8.59 2.52
C GLY A 128 -0.31 8.36 1.69
N PRO A 129 0.60 7.48 2.15
CA PRO A 129 1.84 7.19 1.43
C PRO A 129 1.59 6.59 0.04
N ALA A 130 0.50 5.83 -0.14
CA ALA A 130 0.15 5.32 -1.46
C ALA A 130 -0.15 6.44 -2.47
N SER A 131 -0.98 7.41 -2.07
CA SER A 131 -1.30 8.58 -2.90
C SER A 131 -0.08 9.48 -3.08
N HIS A 132 0.77 9.63 -2.06
CA HIS A 132 2.03 10.35 -2.17
C HIS A 132 2.88 9.77 -3.31
N ILE A 133 3.19 8.47 -3.27
CA ILE A 133 4.01 7.79 -4.29
C ILE A 133 3.38 7.90 -5.67
N ALA A 134 2.07 7.64 -5.81
CA ALA A 134 1.39 7.75 -7.10
C ALA A 134 1.35 9.19 -7.65
N SER A 135 1.52 10.20 -6.79
CA SER A 135 1.55 11.61 -7.18
C SER A 135 2.95 12.14 -7.54
N THR A 136 4.01 11.41 -7.17
CA THR A 136 5.41 11.82 -7.35
C THR A 136 6.23 10.87 -8.21
N GLN A 137 5.75 9.64 -8.43
CA GLN A 137 6.43 8.59 -9.16
C GLN A 137 5.56 8.05 -10.32
N SER A 138 6.20 7.44 -11.31
CA SER A 138 5.50 6.72 -12.39
C SER A 138 5.07 5.33 -11.91
N VAL A 139 3.76 5.08 -11.88
CA VAL A 139 3.20 3.78 -11.47
C VAL A 139 2.16 3.31 -12.48
N GLY A 140 1.98 2.00 -12.59
CA GLY A 140 1.00 1.36 -13.47
C GLY A 140 -0.43 1.56 -13.00
N GLY A 141 -0.64 1.67 -11.68
CA GLY A 141 -1.92 1.99 -11.10
C GLY A 141 -1.87 2.23 -9.59
N LEU A 142 -2.95 2.80 -9.09
CA LEU A 142 -3.19 3.06 -7.67
C LEU A 142 -4.50 2.37 -7.24
N ILE A 143 -4.47 1.65 -6.13
CA ILE A 143 -5.66 1.06 -5.51
C ILE A 143 -5.79 1.64 -4.11
N LEU A 144 -6.94 2.23 -3.82
CA LEU A 144 -7.26 2.83 -2.53
C LEU A 144 -8.46 2.13 -1.91
N GLN A 145 -8.25 1.46 -0.78
CA GLN A 145 -9.28 0.82 0.03
C GLN A 145 -9.60 1.70 1.25
N SER A 146 -10.85 2.14 1.37
CA SER A 146 -11.33 3.07 2.40
C SER A 146 -10.39 4.28 2.64
N PRO A 147 -10.03 5.07 1.60
CA PRO A 147 -9.14 6.21 1.77
C PRO A 147 -9.84 7.40 2.44
N TYR A 148 -9.06 8.20 3.16
CA TYR A 148 -9.49 9.49 3.71
C TYR A 148 -9.04 10.65 2.83
N MET A 149 -9.75 11.80 2.89
CA MET A 149 -9.34 13.01 2.16
C MET A 149 -8.08 13.64 2.73
N SER A 150 -8.10 13.90 4.04
CA SER A 150 -6.96 14.34 4.84
C SER A 150 -7.18 13.92 6.29
N ILE A 151 -6.10 13.72 7.04
CA ILE A 151 -6.22 13.41 8.48
C ILE A 151 -6.85 14.58 9.23
N SER A 152 -6.58 15.83 8.81
CA SER A 152 -7.19 17.02 9.41
C SER A 152 -8.72 17.04 9.25
N ASN A 153 -9.25 16.56 8.12
CA ASN A 153 -10.70 16.46 7.93
C ASN A 153 -11.31 15.40 8.85
N LEU A 154 -10.69 14.23 8.95
CA LEU A 154 -11.15 13.20 9.90
C LEU A 154 -11.21 13.75 11.33
N VAL A 155 -10.19 14.52 11.76
CA VAL A 155 -10.12 15.13 13.10
C VAL A 155 -11.27 16.09 13.33
N ARG A 156 -11.61 16.91 12.34
CA ARG A 156 -12.74 17.84 12.42
C ARG A 156 -14.09 17.15 12.49
N GLU A 157 -14.21 15.96 11.89
CA GLU A 157 -15.46 15.20 11.83
C GLU A 157 -15.72 14.38 13.11
N ASN A 158 -14.86 14.48 14.12
CA ASN A 158 -14.96 13.74 15.39
C ASN A 158 -15.12 12.22 15.21
N VAL A 159 -14.66 11.68 14.09
CA VAL A 159 -14.54 10.24 13.91
C VAL A 159 -13.51 9.76 14.93
N GLY A 160 -13.71 8.59 15.55
CA GLY A 160 -12.94 8.07 16.68
C GLY A 160 -11.45 7.89 16.39
N ILE A 161 -10.73 9.00 16.25
CA ILE A 161 -9.36 9.04 15.80
C ILE A 161 -8.46 8.60 16.93
N LEU A 162 -7.73 7.54 16.64
CA LEU A 162 -6.68 7.08 17.51
C LEU A 162 -5.63 8.20 17.64
N PRO A 163 -5.20 8.55 18.87
CA PRO A 163 -4.18 9.59 19.09
C PRO A 163 -2.89 9.39 18.29
N SER A 164 -2.58 8.14 17.89
CA SER A 164 -1.46 7.81 17.00
C SER A 164 -1.56 8.41 15.59
N LEU A 165 -2.75 8.79 15.13
CA LEU A 165 -2.95 9.45 13.84
C LEU A 165 -2.67 10.95 13.89
N LEU A 166 -2.71 11.57 15.08
CA LEU A 166 -2.41 13.00 15.23
C LEU A 166 -0.94 13.33 14.95
N THR A 167 -0.04 12.35 15.10
CA THR A 167 1.39 12.51 14.78
C THR A 167 1.70 12.40 13.28
N VAL A 168 0.75 11.92 12.46
CA VAL A 168 0.87 11.81 10.99
C VAL A 168 -0.05 12.79 10.26
N SER A 169 -0.36 13.94 10.89
CA SER A 169 -1.45 14.84 10.52
C SER A 169 -1.35 15.61 9.18
N PHE A 170 -0.43 15.29 8.28
CA PHE A 170 -0.15 16.12 7.10
C PHE A 170 -0.62 15.54 5.76
N TRP A 171 -0.98 14.25 5.67
CA TRP A 171 -1.33 13.66 4.39
C TRP A 171 -2.65 14.27 3.91
N ASP A 172 -2.56 14.91 2.74
CA ASP A 172 -3.66 15.50 2.01
C ASP A 172 -3.80 14.75 0.70
N ASN A 173 -4.53 13.63 0.76
CA ASN A 173 -4.79 12.79 -0.41
C ASN A 173 -5.54 13.59 -1.48
N ASN A 174 -6.36 14.56 -1.09
CA ASN A 174 -7.06 15.42 -2.05
C ASN A 174 -6.11 16.28 -2.88
N LYS A 175 -5.02 16.81 -2.27
CA LYS A 175 -3.93 17.45 -3.01
C LYS A 175 -3.17 16.45 -3.88
N ALA A 176 -2.92 15.24 -3.39
CA ALA A 176 -2.26 14.20 -4.18
C ALA A 176 -3.06 13.85 -5.45
N MET A 177 -4.40 13.78 -5.37
CA MET A 177 -5.29 13.54 -6.53
C MET A 177 -5.10 14.55 -7.67
N GLN A 178 -4.66 15.78 -7.37
CA GLN A 178 -4.38 16.80 -8.40
C GLN A 178 -3.11 16.53 -9.21
N ARG A 179 -2.34 15.49 -8.87
CA ARG A 179 -1.10 15.13 -9.56
C ARG A 179 -1.08 13.68 -10.05
N ILE A 180 -2.00 12.84 -9.58
CA ILE A 180 -2.09 11.43 -9.97
C ILE A 180 -2.63 11.33 -11.39
N THR A 181 -1.84 10.69 -12.26
CA THR A 181 -2.17 10.46 -13.69
C THR A 181 -2.40 8.98 -14.03
N CYS A 182 -2.02 8.07 -13.14
CA CYS A 182 -2.15 6.63 -13.36
C CYS A 182 -3.61 6.16 -13.22
N PRO A 183 -3.98 4.99 -13.80
CA PRO A 183 -5.24 4.34 -13.50
C PRO A 183 -5.47 4.22 -11.98
N THR A 184 -6.67 4.51 -11.49
CA THR A 184 -6.95 4.49 -10.05
C THR A 184 -8.26 3.77 -9.71
N LEU A 185 -8.23 2.85 -8.76
CA LEU A 185 -9.39 2.14 -8.22
C LEU A 185 -9.66 2.59 -6.79
N PHE A 186 -10.91 2.96 -6.52
CA PHE A 186 -11.43 3.19 -5.17
C PHE A 186 -12.35 2.03 -4.77
N ILE A 187 -12.16 1.47 -3.58
CA ILE A 187 -13.05 0.46 -3.00
C ILE A 187 -13.45 0.94 -1.60
N HIS A 188 -14.74 1.10 -1.34
CA HIS A 188 -15.21 1.62 -0.06
C HIS A 188 -16.59 1.06 0.32
N GLY A 189 -16.71 0.61 1.57
CA GLY A 189 -17.98 0.30 2.22
C GLY A 189 -18.84 1.54 2.46
N GLN A 190 -20.13 1.49 2.13
CA GLN A 190 -21.03 2.62 2.36
C GLN A 190 -21.44 2.77 3.84
N LEU A 191 -21.24 1.72 4.64
CA LEU A 191 -21.49 1.72 6.08
C LEU A 191 -20.21 1.95 6.89
N ASP A 192 -19.14 2.46 6.26
CA ASP A 192 -17.86 2.72 6.90
C ASP A 192 -18.00 3.74 8.04
N THR A 193 -17.82 3.27 9.28
CA THR A 193 -17.95 4.04 10.51
C THR A 193 -16.62 4.68 10.96
N VAL A 194 -15.50 4.34 10.30
CA VAL A 194 -14.15 4.81 10.65
C VAL A 194 -13.66 5.89 9.69
N ILE A 195 -13.97 5.76 8.40
CA ILE A 195 -13.72 6.78 7.39
C ILE A 195 -15.00 6.90 6.58
N PRO A 196 -15.77 7.99 6.72
CA PRO A 196 -17.00 8.16 5.99
C PRO A 196 -16.81 8.00 4.47
N PHE A 197 -17.70 7.22 3.85
CA PHE A 197 -17.68 6.87 2.42
C PHE A 197 -17.55 8.10 1.48
N ASN A 198 -18.13 9.24 1.87
CA ASN A 198 -18.07 10.49 1.11
C ASN A 198 -16.62 10.96 0.85
N HIS A 199 -15.63 10.56 1.66
CA HIS A 199 -14.23 10.84 1.42
C HIS A 199 -13.76 10.29 0.07
N SER A 200 -14.12 9.04 -0.24
CA SER A 200 -13.79 8.45 -1.54
C SER A 200 -14.55 9.10 -2.68
N GLN A 201 -15.80 9.48 -2.48
CA GLN A 201 -16.56 10.20 -3.51
C GLN A 201 -15.90 11.54 -3.86
N ILE A 202 -15.44 12.28 -2.86
CA ILE A 202 -14.74 13.56 -3.08
C ILE A 202 -13.40 13.32 -3.77
N LEU A 203 -12.58 12.37 -3.29
CA LEU A 203 -11.30 12.04 -3.93
C LEU A 203 -11.47 11.59 -5.38
N PHE A 204 -12.46 10.73 -5.67
CA PHE A 204 -12.77 10.27 -7.01
C PHE A 204 -13.15 11.44 -7.93
N ASN A 205 -13.95 12.39 -7.44
CA ASN A 205 -14.33 13.58 -8.19
C ASN A 205 -13.17 14.56 -8.40
N SER A 206 -12.24 14.64 -7.44
CA SER A 206 -11.04 15.47 -7.52
C SER A 206 -9.98 14.92 -8.49
N LEU A 207 -10.00 13.62 -8.79
CA LEU A 207 -9.05 12.97 -9.69
C LEU A 207 -9.38 13.28 -11.15
N ASN A 208 -8.84 14.39 -11.66
CA ASN A 208 -9.17 14.93 -12.99
C ASN A 208 -8.10 14.67 -14.07
N HIS A 209 -6.90 14.24 -13.68
CA HIS A 209 -5.80 14.01 -14.62
C HIS A 209 -5.79 12.59 -15.24
N THR A 210 -6.83 11.80 -14.97
CA THR A 210 -7.04 10.48 -15.58
C THR A 210 -8.52 10.17 -15.72
N ASN A 211 -8.89 9.61 -16.87
CA ASN A 211 -10.22 9.03 -17.09
C ASN A 211 -10.24 7.52 -16.81
N LYS A 212 -9.09 6.92 -16.48
CA LYS A 212 -8.96 5.50 -16.13
C LYS A 212 -9.20 5.33 -14.63
N LYS A 213 -10.38 5.69 -14.15
CA LYS A 213 -10.75 5.62 -12.73
C LYS A 213 -12.02 4.84 -12.52
N GLU A 214 -12.06 4.05 -11.44
CA GLU A 214 -13.24 3.28 -11.03
C GLU A 214 -13.53 3.50 -9.55
N PHE A 215 -14.81 3.50 -9.21
CA PHE A 215 -15.28 3.59 -7.83
C PHE A 215 -16.25 2.45 -7.53
N VAL A 216 -15.83 1.56 -6.65
CA VAL A 216 -16.60 0.44 -6.14
C VAL A 216 -17.20 0.84 -4.80
N MET A 217 -18.53 0.97 -4.79
CA MET A 217 -19.33 1.31 -3.62
C MET A 217 -19.99 0.04 -3.10
N LEU A 218 -19.64 -0.36 -1.88
CA LEU A 218 -20.12 -1.61 -1.28
C LEU A 218 -21.20 -1.32 -0.25
N ALA A 219 -22.46 -1.51 -0.63
CA ALA A 219 -23.62 -1.00 0.12
C ALA A 219 -23.74 -1.51 1.56
N ASN A 220 -23.25 -2.73 1.83
CA ASN A 220 -23.45 -3.41 3.11
C ASN A 220 -22.17 -3.58 3.92
N ASP A 221 -21.05 -3.03 3.45
CA ASP A 221 -19.75 -3.18 4.08
C ASP A 221 -19.40 -1.93 4.92
N ASP A 222 -18.84 -2.16 6.10
CA ASP A 222 -18.12 -1.24 6.98
C ASP A 222 -16.58 -1.39 6.80
N HIS A 223 -15.78 -0.53 7.43
CA HIS A 223 -14.32 -0.37 7.28
C HIS A 223 -13.52 -1.68 7.26
N SER A 224 -13.88 -2.62 8.14
CA SER A 224 -13.15 -3.87 8.35
C SER A 224 -13.85 -5.09 7.77
N SER A 225 -15.03 -4.93 7.16
CA SER A 225 -15.88 -6.06 6.72
C SER A 225 -15.68 -6.44 5.25
N ILE A 226 -15.01 -5.60 4.46
CA ILE A 226 -14.76 -5.85 3.04
C ILE A 226 -13.95 -7.14 2.87
N SER A 227 -14.60 -8.17 2.31
CA SER A 227 -14.00 -9.49 2.19
C SER A 227 -12.91 -9.56 1.11
N VAL A 228 -11.92 -10.44 1.31
CA VAL A 228 -10.84 -10.68 0.33
C VAL A 228 -11.36 -11.05 -1.06
N PRO A 229 -12.38 -11.92 -1.23
CA PRO A 229 -12.94 -12.21 -2.55
C PRO A 229 -13.51 -10.97 -3.27
N VAL A 230 -14.14 -10.05 -2.54
CA VAL A 230 -14.67 -8.80 -3.11
C VAL A 230 -13.53 -7.89 -3.57
N ILE A 231 -12.51 -7.70 -2.73
CA ILE A 231 -11.31 -6.92 -3.09
C ILE A 231 -10.66 -7.50 -4.35
N LEU A 232 -10.51 -8.81 -4.41
CA LEU A 232 -9.91 -9.52 -5.54
C LEU A 232 -10.71 -9.36 -6.82
N MET A 233 -12.03 -9.55 -6.77
CA MET A 233 -12.91 -9.43 -7.92
C MET A 233 -12.75 -8.07 -8.59
N HIS A 234 -12.84 -6.99 -7.80
CA HIS A 234 -12.73 -5.63 -8.32
C HIS A 234 -11.31 -5.26 -8.74
N THR A 235 -10.31 -5.67 -7.97
CA THR A 235 -8.90 -5.45 -8.33
C THR A 235 -8.56 -6.13 -9.65
N LYS A 236 -8.94 -7.40 -9.82
CA LYS A 236 -8.68 -8.15 -11.05
C LYS A 236 -9.38 -7.53 -12.26
N ALA A 237 -10.65 -7.12 -12.12
CA ALA A 237 -11.37 -6.43 -13.18
C ALA A 237 -10.66 -5.13 -13.60
N PHE A 238 -10.24 -4.33 -12.62
CA PHE A 238 -9.52 -3.07 -12.85
C PHE A 238 -8.16 -3.30 -13.54
N LEU A 239 -7.34 -4.22 -13.03
CA LEU A 239 -6.02 -4.53 -13.59
C LEU A 239 -6.14 -5.04 -15.03
N ASN A 240 -7.10 -5.92 -15.31
CA ASN A 240 -7.34 -6.45 -16.65
C ASN A 240 -7.76 -5.35 -17.63
N LYS A 241 -8.62 -4.43 -17.18
CA LYS A 241 -9.15 -3.36 -18.02
C LYS A 241 -8.11 -2.30 -18.38
N TYR A 242 -7.27 -1.89 -17.43
CA TYR A 242 -6.41 -0.72 -17.60
C TYR A 242 -4.91 -1.00 -17.72
N ILE A 243 -4.44 -2.18 -17.29
CA ILE A 243 -3.01 -2.45 -17.12
C ILE A 243 -2.54 -3.68 -17.90
N GLN A 244 -3.30 -4.78 -17.95
CA GLN A 244 -2.90 -5.99 -18.69
C GLN A 244 -2.75 -5.80 -20.21
N GLN A 245 -3.28 -4.71 -20.77
CA GLN A 245 -3.11 -4.39 -22.20
C GLN A 245 -1.67 -4.00 -22.57
N ILE A 246 -0.75 -3.91 -21.60
CA ILE A 246 0.65 -3.56 -21.82
C ILE A 246 1.42 -4.78 -22.36
N THR A 247 1.81 -4.72 -23.64
CA THR A 247 2.46 -5.81 -24.39
C THR A 247 3.98 -5.93 -24.18
N LYS A 248 4.58 -5.12 -23.30
CA LYS A 248 6.03 -5.18 -23.06
C LYS A 248 6.42 -6.51 -22.42
N PRO A 249 7.51 -7.16 -22.89
CA PRO A 249 8.01 -8.39 -22.28
C PRO A 249 8.44 -8.16 -20.84
N MET A 250 8.17 -9.15 -19.99
CA MET A 250 8.61 -9.15 -18.61
C MET A 250 10.14 -9.28 -18.53
N PRO A 251 10.82 -8.49 -17.68
CA PRO A 251 12.23 -8.72 -17.42
C PRO A 251 12.42 -10.11 -16.81
N ALA A 252 13.52 -10.78 -17.18
CA ALA A 252 13.94 -12.03 -16.56
C ALA A 252 14.47 -11.73 -15.14
N VAL A 253 13.56 -11.50 -14.19
CA VAL A 253 13.91 -11.14 -12.82
C VAL A 253 14.16 -12.42 -12.02
N LYS A 254 15.41 -12.65 -11.59
CA LYS A 254 15.74 -13.69 -10.61
C LYS A 254 15.44 -13.23 -9.19
N LEU A 255 14.19 -12.87 -8.92
CA LEU A 255 13.77 -12.26 -7.66
C LEU A 255 14.18 -13.13 -6.46
N ASN A 256 13.95 -14.44 -6.54
CA ASN A 256 14.31 -15.38 -5.48
C ASN A 256 15.81 -15.36 -5.16
N GLN A 257 16.69 -15.33 -6.17
CA GLN A 257 18.14 -15.29 -5.95
C GLN A 257 18.59 -13.98 -5.31
N PHE A 258 17.90 -12.88 -5.62
CA PHE A 258 18.19 -11.58 -5.02
C PHE A 258 17.71 -11.47 -3.56
N LEU A 259 16.56 -12.06 -3.23
CA LEU A 259 16.00 -12.06 -1.88
C LEU A 259 16.78 -12.92 -0.89
N GLU A 260 17.32 -14.06 -1.33
CA GLU A 260 18.17 -14.90 -0.47
C GLU A 260 19.39 -14.11 0.07
N ASN A 261 19.92 -13.17 -0.72
CA ASN A 261 21.03 -12.32 -0.28
C ASN A 261 20.63 -11.24 0.75
N LEU A 262 19.33 -11.01 0.98
CA LEU A 262 18.79 -9.99 1.90
C LEU A 262 18.24 -10.57 3.21
N LYS A 263 18.24 -11.91 3.35
CA LYS A 263 17.87 -12.61 4.59
C LYS A 263 19.02 -12.70 5.61
N HIS A 264 20.22 -12.26 5.23
CA HIS A 264 21.46 -12.29 6.01
C HIS A 264 21.99 -10.86 6.26
#